data_AF-A0A6G3WTW1-F1
#
_entry.id   AF-A0A6G3WTW1-F1
#
_cell.length_a   1.000
_cell.length_b   1.000
_cell.length_c   1.000
_cell.angle_alpha   90.00
_cell.angle_beta   90.00
_cell.angle_gamma   90.00
#
_symmetry.space_group_name_H-M   'P 1'
#
loop_
_entity.id
_entity.type
_entity.pdbx_description
1 polymer ?
#
loop_
_entity_poly.entity_id
_entity_poly.type
_entity_poly.pdbx_seq_one_letter_code
_entity_poly.pdbx_strand_id
1 'polypeptide(L)'
;AARLGLVDGATARIESSGGAIEAPAEITDTVRGGVVSLPHGWGHSRPGTRMEVAAAHPGANVNQLLDGTLLDPLSGTAVLNAIPVSVTPAL
;
A
#
# COMPACT_ATOMS: atom_id res chain seq x y z
N ALA A 1 -5.91 -14.46 -2.48
CA ALA A 1 -7.17 -13.72 -2.71
C ALA A 1 -8.38 -14.40 -2.07
N ALA A 2 -8.79 -15.61 -2.50
CA ALA A 2 -10.02 -16.26 -2.04
C ALA A 2 -10.19 -16.34 -0.50
N ARG A 3 -9.15 -16.73 0.24
CA ARG A 3 -9.19 -16.75 1.72
C ARG A 3 -9.53 -15.40 2.36
N LEU A 4 -9.18 -14.31 1.71
CA LEU A 4 -9.39 -12.93 2.17
C LEU A 4 -10.65 -12.30 1.56
N GLY A 5 -11.41 -13.03 0.73
CA GLY A 5 -12.59 -12.49 0.04
C GLY A 5 -12.29 -11.41 -1.01
N LEU A 6 -11.04 -11.31 -1.48
CA LEU A 6 -10.67 -10.34 -2.51
C LEU A 6 -11.18 -10.77 -3.88
N VAL A 7 -11.66 -9.79 -4.64
CA VAL A 7 -12.12 -9.93 -6.03
C VAL A 7 -11.16 -9.18 -6.94
N ASP A 8 -10.86 -9.76 -8.11
CA ASP A 8 -9.98 -9.14 -9.10
C ASP A 8 -10.57 -7.80 -9.59
N GLY A 9 -9.73 -6.78 -9.69
CA GLY A 9 -10.11 -5.40 -10.05
C GLY A 9 -10.83 -4.62 -8.95
N ALA A 10 -11.31 -5.26 -7.88
CA ALA A 10 -11.97 -4.58 -6.77
C ALA A 10 -10.95 -3.88 -5.86
N THR A 11 -11.40 -2.84 -5.16
CA THR A 11 -10.55 -2.13 -4.19
C THR A 11 -10.26 -3.01 -2.98
N ALA A 12 -8.97 -3.14 -2.65
CA ALA A 12 -8.50 -3.71 -1.40
C ALA A 12 -8.03 -2.60 -0.47
N ARG A 13 -8.26 -2.79 0.83
CA ARG A 13 -7.64 -2.01 1.90
C ARG A 13 -6.41 -2.75 2.40
N ILE A 14 -5.28 -2.05 2.46
CA ILE A 14 -4.00 -2.52 2.97
C ILE A 14 -3.68 -1.71 4.22
N GLU A 15 -3.35 -2.38 5.31
CA GLU A 15 -3.11 -1.74 6.62
C GLU A 15 -1.84 -2.26 7.28
N SER A 16 -1.13 -1.36 7.96
CA SER A 16 0.05 -1.66 8.79
C SER A 16 0.20 -0.60 9.89
N SER A 17 1.36 -0.51 10.54
CA SER A 17 1.57 0.34 11.73
C SER A 17 1.34 1.83 11.48
N GLY A 18 1.61 2.33 10.27
CA GLY A 18 1.39 3.74 9.91
C GLY A 18 -0.05 4.11 9.57
N GLY A 19 -0.92 3.13 9.33
CA GLY A 19 -2.30 3.34 8.91
C GLY A 19 -2.69 2.46 7.72
N ALA A 20 -3.64 2.94 6.92
CA ALA A 20 -4.20 2.19 5.81
C ALA A 20 -4.23 2.99 4.50
N ILE A 21 -4.12 2.27 3.39
CA ILE A 21 -4.29 2.77 2.03
C ILE A 21 -5.22 1.84 1.25
N GLU A 22 -5.76 2.35 0.15
CA GLU A 22 -6.62 1.59 -0.76
C GLU A 22 -6.00 1.53 -2.16
N ALA A 23 -6.10 0.38 -2.80
CA ALA A 23 -5.63 0.14 -4.16
C ALA A 23 -6.45 -0.96 -4.85
N PRO A 24 -6.62 -0.92 -6.18
CA PRO A 24 -7.23 -2.03 -6.91
C PRO A 24 -6.39 -3.30 -6.76
N ALA A 25 -7.05 -4.42 -6.52
CA ALA A 25 -6.41 -5.73 -6.41
C ALA A 25 -6.24 -6.35 -7.81
N GLU A 26 -5.02 -6.77 -8.12
CA GLU A 26 -4.74 -7.68 -9.23
C GLU A 26 -4.46 -9.08 -8.66
N ILE A 27 -5.24 -10.07 -9.08
CA ILE A 27 -5.04 -11.47 -8.69
C ILE A 27 -4.16 -12.15 -9.73
N THR A 28 -2.94 -12.49 -9.32
CA THR A 28 -1.95 -13.15 -10.19
C THR A 28 -1.30 -14.34 -9.49
N ASP A 29 -0.85 -15.33 -10.26
CA ASP A 29 -0.06 -16.47 -9.81
C ASP A 29 1.46 -16.22 -9.89
N THR A 30 1.86 -15.07 -10.45
CA THR A 30 3.27 -14.65 -10.57
C THR A 30 3.88 -14.16 -9.26
N VAL A 31 3.03 -13.87 -8.26
CA VAL A 31 3.44 -13.43 -6.92
C VAL A 31 3.25 -14.58 -5.93
N ARG A 32 4.26 -14.79 -5.07
CA ARG A 32 4.23 -15.85 -4.06
C ARG A 32 3.02 -15.68 -3.13
N GLY A 33 2.36 -16.80 -2.81
CA GLY A 33 1.31 -16.82 -1.79
C GLY A 33 1.76 -16.21 -0.46
N GLY A 34 0.97 -15.27 0.07
CA GLY A 34 1.29 -14.52 1.30
C GLY A 34 2.07 -13.23 1.07
N VAL A 35 2.43 -12.90 -0.17
CA VAL A 35 3.07 -11.64 -0.55
C VAL A 35 2.09 -10.79 -1.34
N VAL A 36 2.13 -9.48 -1.13
CA VAL A 36 1.51 -8.49 -2.01
C VAL A 36 2.60 -7.61 -2.60
N SER A 37 2.44 -7.26 -3.88
CA SER A 37 3.29 -6.27 -4.55
C SER A 37 2.43 -5.05 -4.82
N LEU A 38 2.95 -3.87 -4.48
CA LEU A 38 2.26 -2.61 -4.70
C LEU A 38 3.27 -1.59 -5.26
N PRO A 39 3.12 -1.17 -6.52
CA PRO A 39 3.94 -0.12 -7.09
C PRO A 39 3.83 1.17 -6.26
N HIS A 40 4.95 1.85 -6.09
CA HIS A 40 5.00 3.09 -5.31
C HIS A 40 4.25 4.21 -6.03
N GLY A 41 3.24 4.78 -5.38
CA GLY A 41 2.55 5.99 -5.81
C GLY A 41 2.83 7.16 -4.88
N TRP A 42 2.46 8.37 -5.32
CA TRP A 42 2.80 9.59 -4.59
C TRP A 42 1.72 10.04 -3.60
N GLY A 43 0.47 9.60 -3.78
CA GLY A 43 -0.67 9.97 -2.94
C GLY A 43 -1.10 11.43 -3.10
N HIS A 44 -1.03 11.98 -4.31
CA HIS A 44 -1.36 13.37 -4.63
C HIS A 44 -2.88 13.70 -4.59
N SER A 45 -3.69 12.91 -3.89
CA SER A 45 -5.14 13.11 -3.72
C SER A 45 -5.49 13.86 -2.42
N ARG A 46 -4.49 14.27 -1.62
CA ARG A 46 -4.72 14.89 -0.32
C ARG A 46 -5.30 16.31 -0.44
N PRO A 47 -6.14 16.73 0.53
CA PRO A 47 -6.59 18.12 0.61
C PRO A 47 -5.41 19.09 0.58
N GLY A 48 -5.48 20.09 -0.28
CA GLY A 48 -4.44 21.11 -0.44
C GLY A 48 -3.35 20.78 -1.47
N THR A 49 -3.38 19.61 -2.12
CA THR A 49 -2.51 19.35 -3.27
C THR A 49 -2.86 20.31 -4.43
N ARG A 50 -1.87 21.11 -4.88
CA ARG A 50 -2.02 22.10 -5.96
C ARG A 50 -1.43 21.65 -7.30
N MET A 51 -1.27 20.34 -7.48
CA MET A 51 -0.70 19.74 -8.69
C MET A 51 -1.79 18.99 -9.43
N GLU A 52 -2.58 19.68 -10.26
CA GLU A 52 -3.78 19.12 -10.92
C GLU A 52 -3.50 17.81 -11.67
N VAL A 53 -2.45 17.79 -12.50
CA VAL A 53 -2.06 16.61 -13.29
C VAL A 53 -1.70 15.43 -12.38
N ALA A 54 -0.99 15.70 -11.30
CA ALA A 54 -0.54 14.67 -10.37
C ALA A 54 -1.70 14.17 -9.49
N ALA A 55 -2.63 15.05 -9.14
CA ALA A 55 -3.84 14.71 -8.38
C ALA A 55 -4.81 13.85 -9.19
N ALA A 56 -4.83 13.97 -10.52
CA ALA A 56 -5.59 13.09 -11.40
C ALA A 56 -5.04 11.65 -11.44
N HIS A 57 -3.75 11.46 -11.10
CA HIS A 57 -3.08 10.15 -11.09
C HIS A 57 -2.28 9.98 -9.78
N PRO A 58 -2.96 9.97 -8.62
CA PRO A 58 -2.29 10.15 -7.35
C PRO A 58 -1.38 8.97 -6.99
N GLY A 59 -1.79 7.76 -7.37
CA GLY A 59 -1.17 6.51 -6.95
C GLY A 59 -1.32 6.26 -5.43
N ALA A 60 -1.05 5.03 -5.01
CA ALA A 60 -1.09 4.64 -3.61
C ALA A 60 0.27 4.89 -2.94
N ASN A 61 0.32 5.80 -1.97
CA ASN A 61 1.56 6.09 -1.25
C ASN A 61 1.80 5.07 -0.14
N VAL A 62 2.63 4.07 -0.43
CA VAL A 62 2.96 2.98 0.49
C VAL A 62 3.66 3.45 1.75
N ASN A 63 4.30 4.63 1.75
CA ASN A 63 4.94 5.15 2.96
C ASN A 63 3.91 5.51 4.04
N GLN A 64 2.63 5.66 3.70
CA GLN A 64 1.54 5.84 4.68
C GLN A 64 1.28 4.59 5.51
N LEU A 65 1.79 3.43 5.11
CA LEU A 65 1.73 2.19 5.90
C LEU A 65 2.77 2.15 7.02
N LEU A 66 3.70 3.11 7.06
CA LEU A 66 4.85 3.11 7.97
C LEU A 66 4.71 4.22 9.01
N ASP A 67 4.89 3.88 10.29
CA ASP A 67 4.93 4.84 11.40
C ASP A 67 6.33 5.41 11.67
N GLY A 68 7.34 4.95 10.92
CA GLY A 68 8.74 5.39 11.03
C GLY A 68 9.52 4.75 12.19
N THR A 69 8.95 3.76 12.88
CA THR A 69 9.60 3.12 14.04
C THR A 69 10.45 1.92 13.66
N LEU A 70 10.19 1.29 12.52
CA LEU A 70 10.94 0.12 12.05
C LEU A 70 12.22 0.55 11.32
N LEU A 71 13.35 0.40 12.01
CA LEU A 71 14.68 0.79 11.54
C LEU A 71 15.64 -0.41 11.54
N ASP A 72 16.59 -0.40 10.62
CA ASP A 72 17.79 -1.25 10.72
C ASP A 72 18.64 -0.80 11.92
N PRO A 73 18.94 -1.70 12.89
CA PRO A 73 19.53 -1.30 14.17
C PRO A 73 20.98 -0.79 14.07
N LEU A 74 21.70 -1.10 13.00
CA LEU A 74 23.10 -0.70 12.84
C LEU A 74 23.23 0.62 12.07
N SER A 75 22.48 0.79 10.99
CA SER A 75 22.58 1.97 10.13
C SER A 75 21.58 3.07 10.49
N GLY A 76 20.49 2.75 11.20
CA GLY A 76 19.37 3.66 11.42
C GLY A 76 18.50 3.89 10.17
N THR A 77 18.68 3.08 9.11
CA THR A 77 17.90 3.21 7.87
C THR A 77 16.46 2.72 8.08
N ALA A 78 15.48 3.47 7.58
CA ALA A 78 14.08 3.08 7.63
C ALA A 78 13.79 1.86 6.76
N VAL A 79 13.02 0.91 7.29
CA VAL A 79 12.53 -0.24 6.52
C VAL A 79 11.29 0.18 5.74
N LEU A 80 11.44 0.33 4.43
CA LEU A 80 10.37 0.79 3.53
C LEU A 80 9.73 -0.33 2.68
N ASN A 81 10.29 -1.53 2.75
CA ASN A 81 9.87 -2.69 1.95
C ASN A 81 9.82 -3.94 2.84
N ALA A 82 9.14 -5.00 2.35
CA ALA A 82 9.00 -6.27 3.06
C ALA A 82 8.43 -6.12 4.49
N ILE A 83 7.52 -5.17 4.67
CA ILE A 83 6.83 -4.95 5.93
C ILE A 83 5.61 -5.89 6.06
N PRO A 84 5.25 -6.29 7.30
CA PRO A 84 3.99 -6.97 7.54
C PRO A 84 2.81 -6.05 7.23
N VAL A 85 1.79 -6.60 6.55
CA VAL A 85 0.54 -5.90 6.25
C VAL A 85 -0.66 -6.83 6.45
N SER A 86 -1.80 -6.24 6.76
CA SER A 86 -3.12 -6.87 6.67
C SER A 86 -3.80 -6.40 5.39
N VAL A 87 -4.54 -7.30 4.73
CA VAL A 87 -5.26 -6.99 3.49
C VAL A 87 -6.69 -7.48 3.60
N THR A 88 -7.65 -6.60 3.31
CA THR A 88 -9.09 -6.88 3.31
C THR A 88 -9.76 -6.27 2.08
N PRO A 89 -10.97 -6.71 1.70
CA PRO A 89 -11.82 -5.92 0.80
C PRO A 89 -12.04 -4.52 1.37
N ALA A 90 -12.07 -3.50 0.52
CA ALA A 90 -12.54 -2.18 0.92
C ALA A 90 -14.06 -2.18 1.08
N LEU A 91 -14.58 -1.29 1.94
CA LEU A 91 -16.02 -1.15 2.21
C LEU A 91 -16.74 -0.34 1.12
#